data_AF-A0A369BQQ1-F1
#
_entry.id   AF-A0A369BQQ1-F1
#
_cell.length_a   1.000
_cell.length_b   1.000
_cell.length_c   1.000
_cell.angle_alpha   90.00
_cell.angle_beta   90.00
_cell.angle_gamma   90.00
#
_symmetry.space_group_name_H-M   'P 1'
#
loop_
_entity.id
_entity.type
_entity.pdbx_description
1 polymer ?
#
loop_
_entity_poly.entity_id
_entity_poly.type
_entity_poly.pdbx_seq_one_letter_code
_entity_poly.pdbx_strand_id
1 'polypeptide(L)'
;MSNCDYCGEAVTSVYSFQHMGVWYSGHKRCMGAPMVRKLSQPMPLPNIGLIGKLRAGKDVVAAYLAEKYGYTRFAFGDELKRYAHELFGEPAEGSKPRELYQWFGQTVRERDPDVWVRKCLEAASHHELSVKVAFANRGLWSSTPQFRAVITDVRQLNEAEVLSARGYVLIRVEAPESLRIHRAIESGDTFNLRDLTHGTETALDGYAADFTVMNGAGLPELYAQIDEIMESLRVAGGEAA
;
A
#
# COMPACT_ATOMS: atom_id res chain seq x y z
N MET A 1 29.38 15.01 -16.65
CA MET A 1 28.40 16.09 -16.87
C MET A 1 27.06 15.57 -16.40
N SER A 2 26.47 16.22 -15.41
CA SER A 2 25.09 15.96 -14.99
C SER A 2 24.14 16.64 -15.97
N ASN A 3 22.91 16.13 -16.07
CA ASN A 3 21.86 16.77 -16.86
C ASN A 3 20.98 17.61 -15.92
N CYS A 4 20.47 18.72 -16.44
CA CYS A 4 19.53 19.57 -15.73
C CYS A 4 18.18 18.86 -15.61
N ASP A 5 17.66 18.71 -14.39
CA ASP A 5 16.36 18.09 -14.11
C ASP A 5 15.19 18.87 -14.76
N TYR A 6 15.41 20.15 -15.10
CA TYR A 6 14.40 21.01 -15.72
C TYR A 6 14.36 20.92 -17.26
N CYS A 7 15.50 21.01 -17.95
CA CYS A 7 15.53 21.05 -19.42
C CYS A 7 16.17 19.81 -20.08
N GLY A 8 16.77 18.91 -19.31
CA GLY A 8 17.43 17.70 -19.80
C GLY A 8 18.78 17.92 -20.49
N GLU A 9 19.22 19.17 -20.64
CA GLU A 9 20.53 19.50 -21.21
C GLU A 9 21.66 19.30 -20.20
N ALA A 10 22.87 19.04 -20.70
CA ALA A 10 24.06 18.94 -19.88
C ALA A 10 24.34 20.27 -19.14
N VAL A 11 24.67 20.16 -17.85
CA VAL A 11 25.01 21.30 -17.00
C VAL A 11 26.46 21.21 -16.56
N THR A 12 27.19 22.32 -16.75
CA THR A 12 28.59 22.49 -16.33
C THR A 12 28.73 22.86 -14.86
N SER A 13 27.73 23.53 -14.29
CA SER A 13 27.66 23.90 -12.87
C SER A 13 26.26 23.62 -12.31
N VAL A 14 26.16 22.64 -11.41
CA VAL A 14 24.88 22.17 -10.85
C VAL A 14 24.40 23.13 -9.77
N TYR A 15 23.21 23.69 -9.95
CA TYR A 15 22.51 24.49 -8.93
C TYR A 15 21.32 23.69 -8.39
N SER A 16 21.06 23.79 -7.09
CA SER A 16 19.93 23.10 -6.44
C SER A 16 18.89 24.11 -5.96
N PHE A 17 17.61 23.81 -6.16
CA PHE A 17 16.51 24.61 -5.63
C PHE A 17 15.32 23.72 -5.24
N GLN A 18 14.47 24.23 -4.34
CA GLN A 18 13.28 23.52 -3.87
C GLN A 18 12.03 24.09 -4.53
N HIS A 19 11.17 23.23 -5.05
CA HIS A 19 9.86 23.60 -5.57
C HIS A 19 8.81 22.56 -5.18
N MET A 20 7.69 23.00 -4.59
CA MET A 20 6.64 22.11 -4.04
C MET A 20 7.18 20.97 -3.15
N GLY A 21 8.24 21.24 -2.39
CA GLY A 21 8.87 20.25 -1.50
C GLY A 21 9.85 19.29 -2.18
N VAL A 22 9.96 19.31 -3.51
CA VAL A 22 10.90 18.49 -4.30
C VAL A 22 12.18 19.29 -4.61
N TRP A 23 13.34 18.63 -4.51
CA TRP A 23 14.63 19.22 -4.87
C TRP A 23 14.94 18.97 -6.34
N TYR A 24 15.27 20.03 -7.07
CA TYR A 24 15.68 20.00 -8.46
C TYR A 24 17.12 20.47 -8.59
N SER A 25 17.88 19.86 -9.50
CA SER A 25 19.25 20.21 -9.82
C SER A 25 19.38 20.62 -11.30
N GLY A 26 20.05 21.74 -11.61
CA GLY A 26 20.07 22.21 -12.99
C GLY A 26 20.76 23.55 -13.23
N HIS A 27 20.46 24.16 -14.38
CA HIS A 27 21.01 25.47 -14.75
C HIS A 27 20.40 26.58 -13.88
N LYS A 28 21.20 27.60 -13.58
CA LYS A 28 20.71 28.84 -12.94
C LYS A 28 19.55 29.50 -13.71
N ARG A 29 19.55 29.43 -15.06
CA ARG A 29 18.48 29.98 -15.92
C ARG A 29 17.16 29.21 -15.84
N CYS A 30 17.20 27.96 -15.38
CA CYS A 30 16.00 27.14 -15.17
C CYS A 30 15.35 27.41 -13.80
N MET A 31 16.08 28.07 -12.89
CA MET A 31 15.55 28.51 -11.60
C MET A 31 14.67 29.75 -11.79
N GLY A 32 13.34 29.56 -11.79
CA GLY A 32 12.36 30.66 -11.85
C GLY A 32 11.67 30.86 -13.21
N ALA A 33 11.90 29.99 -14.19
CA ALA A 33 11.08 29.99 -15.40
C ALA A 33 9.63 29.54 -15.08
N PRO A 34 8.59 30.24 -15.58
CA PRO A 34 7.20 29.79 -15.41
C PRO A 34 7.07 28.37 -15.96
N MET A 35 6.45 27.48 -15.18
CA MET A 35 6.31 26.03 -15.43
C MET A 35 5.46 25.73 -16.68
N VAL A 36 5.95 26.09 -17.86
CA VAL A 36 5.23 25.85 -19.11
C VAL A 36 6.17 25.20 -20.11
N ARG A 37 6.66 24.00 -19.76
CA ARG A 37 6.93 22.90 -20.71
C ARG A 37 7.39 21.65 -19.96
N LYS A 38 6.59 20.59 -20.13
CA LYS A 38 6.73 19.20 -19.66
C LYS A 38 6.28 18.88 -18.22
N LEU A 39 5.01 19.15 -17.93
CA LEU A 39 4.21 18.29 -17.04
C LEU A 39 3.81 17.01 -17.79
N SER A 40 4.79 16.17 -18.11
CA SER A 40 4.51 14.83 -18.66
C SER A 40 5.42 13.78 -18.02
N GLN A 41 5.87 14.02 -16.79
CA GLN A 41 6.36 12.93 -15.96
C GLN A 41 5.12 12.25 -15.37
N PRO A 42 4.90 10.94 -15.61
CA PRO A 42 3.80 10.24 -14.98
C PRO A 42 3.95 10.41 -13.47
N MET A 43 2.89 10.90 -12.83
CA MET A 43 2.91 11.06 -11.39
C MET A 43 3.17 9.71 -10.73
N PRO A 44 3.86 9.74 -9.59
CA PRO A 44 4.15 8.53 -8.87
C PRO A 44 2.88 7.79 -8.48
N LEU A 45 2.85 6.48 -8.76
CA LEU A 45 1.73 5.64 -8.34
C LEU A 45 1.53 5.77 -6.82
N PRO A 46 0.30 5.99 -6.34
CA PRO A 46 0.01 6.18 -4.93
C PRO A 46 0.19 4.90 -4.13
N ASN A 47 0.22 4.99 -2.80
CA ASN A 47 0.12 3.79 -1.97
C ASN A 47 -1.32 3.24 -2.02
N ILE A 48 -1.49 1.94 -1.81
CA ILE A 48 -2.77 1.25 -1.96
C ILE A 48 -3.20 0.62 -0.62
N GLY A 49 -4.47 0.75 -0.28
CA GLY A 49 -5.12 -0.04 0.78
C GLY A 49 -6.13 -1.01 0.17
N LEU A 50 -6.05 -2.29 0.54
CA LEU A 50 -7.00 -3.30 0.09
C LEU A 50 -8.09 -3.52 1.14
N ILE A 51 -9.32 -3.19 0.76
CA ILE A 51 -10.51 -3.48 1.55
C ILE A 51 -11.30 -4.62 0.91
N GLY A 52 -12.13 -5.29 1.67
CA GLY A 52 -12.96 -6.39 1.15
C GLY A 52 -13.00 -7.57 2.09
N LYS A 53 -13.98 -8.44 1.86
CA LYS A 53 -14.32 -9.53 2.76
C LYS A 53 -13.31 -10.68 2.68
N LEU A 54 -13.24 -11.52 3.71
CA LEU A 54 -12.35 -12.69 3.80
C LEU A 54 -12.50 -13.60 2.56
N ARG A 55 -11.39 -14.12 2.00
CA ARG A 55 -11.41 -14.97 0.77
C ARG A 55 -11.93 -14.28 -0.50
N ALA A 56 -12.11 -12.95 -0.51
CA ALA A 56 -12.42 -12.21 -1.74
C ALA A 56 -11.25 -12.16 -2.75
N GLY A 57 -10.02 -12.44 -2.30
CA GLY A 57 -8.83 -12.47 -3.16
C GLY A 57 -7.87 -11.29 -2.97
N LYS A 58 -7.96 -10.57 -1.84
CA LYS A 58 -7.05 -9.48 -1.48
C LYS A 58 -5.57 -9.90 -1.53
N ASP A 59 -5.24 -11.08 -1.03
CA ASP A 59 -3.87 -11.60 -1.06
C ASP A 59 -3.35 -11.80 -2.48
N VAL A 60 -4.23 -12.20 -3.40
CA VAL A 60 -3.89 -12.39 -4.82
C VAL A 60 -3.66 -11.04 -5.49
N VAL A 61 -4.50 -10.04 -5.23
CA VAL A 61 -4.30 -8.67 -5.70
C VAL A 61 -2.99 -8.07 -5.15
N ALA A 62 -2.72 -8.27 -3.85
CA ALA A 62 -1.50 -7.79 -3.22
C ALA A 62 -0.23 -8.43 -3.81
N ALA A 63 -0.27 -9.74 -4.09
CA ALA A 63 0.82 -10.44 -4.76
C ALA A 63 1.03 -9.89 -6.18
N TYR A 64 -0.05 -9.70 -6.93
CA TYR A 64 0.02 -9.14 -8.28
C TYR A 64 0.59 -7.71 -8.32
N LEU A 65 0.17 -6.84 -7.39
CA LEU A 65 0.72 -5.49 -7.24
C LEU A 65 2.21 -5.52 -6.88
N ALA A 66 2.65 -6.46 -6.06
CA ALA A 66 4.05 -6.63 -5.71
C ALA A 66 4.89 -7.08 -6.92
N GLU A 67 4.44 -8.14 -7.60
CA GLU A 67 5.16 -8.76 -8.73
C GLU A 67 5.24 -7.84 -9.95
N LYS A 68 4.12 -7.19 -10.33
CA LYS A 68 4.05 -6.41 -11.58
C LYS A 68 4.35 -4.92 -11.38
N TYR A 69 3.96 -4.35 -10.25
CA TYR A 69 4.05 -2.90 -10.01
C TYR A 69 5.08 -2.49 -8.96
N GLY A 70 5.78 -3.46 -8.35
CA GLY A 70 6.86 -3.22 -7.38
C GLY A 70 6.36 -2.72 -6.02
N TYR A 71 5.13 -3.06 -5.64
CA TYR A 71 4.61 -2.72 -4.32
C TYR A 71 5.25 -3.59 -3.23
N THR A 72 5.49 -2.99 -2.07
CA THR A 72 5.87 -3.69 -0.85
C THR A 72 4.62 -3.93 -0.02
N ARG A 73 4.41 -5.18 0.40
CA ARG A 73 3.24 -5.59 1.18
C ARG A 73 3.44 -5.27 2.65
N PHE A 74 2.40 -4.70 3.26
CA PHE A 74 2.31 -4.51 4.70
C PHE A 74 0.93 -4.97 5.19
N ALA A 75 0.87 -5.32 6.47
CA ALA A 75 -0.36 -5.63 7.16
C ALA A 75 -0.31 -5.07 8.59
N PHE A 76 -1.41 -4.52 9.08
CA PHE A 76 -1.53 -4.07 10.47
C PHE A 76 -1.28 -5.22 11.44
N GLY A 77 -1.75 -6.42 11.10
CA GLY A 77 -1.55 -7.63 11.87
C GLY A 77 -0.08 -8.09 11.94
N ASP A 78 0.81 -7.64 11.07
CA ASP A 78 2.22 -8.06 11.12
C ASP A 78 2.97 -7.38 12.26
N GLU A 79 2.73 -6.09 12.49
CA GLU A 79 3.29 -5.39 13.66
C GLU A 79 2.71 -5.92 14.97
N LEU A 80 1.41 -6.26 14.99
CA LEU A 80 0.79 -6.93 16.14
C LEU A 80 1.51 -8.22 16.49
N LYS A 81 1.73 -9.10 15.51
CA LYS A 81 2.43 -10.37 15.71
C LYS A 81 3.86 -10.12 16.19
N ARG A 82 4.59 -9.20 15.53
CA ARG A 82 5.97 -8.86 15.90
C ARG A 82 6.09 -8.46 17.36
N TYR A 83 5.23 -7.55 17.84
CA TYR A 83 5.22 -7.15 19.26
C TYR A 83 4.75 -8.27 20.19
N ALA A 84 3.78 -9.08 19.77
CA ALA A 84 3.35 -10.24 20.56
C ALA A 84 4.49 -11.25 20.73
N HIS A 85 5.26 -11.52 19.68
CA HIS A 85 6.41 -12.43 19.71
C HIS A 85 7.57 -11.87 20.53
N GLU A 86 7.80 -10.56 20.45
CA GLU A 86 8.79 -9.86 21.28
C GLU A 86 8.48 -10.00 22.78
N LEU A 87 7.21 -9.99 23.17
CA LEU A 87 6.78 -10.06 24.57
C LEU A 87 6.56 -11.49 25.09
N PHE A 88 5.99 -12.38 24.28
CA PHE A 88 5.52 -13.70 24.69
C PHE A 88 6.29 -14.86 24.06
N GLY A 89 7.27 -14.57 23.22
CA GLY A 89 8.06 -15.55 22.48
C GLY A 89 7.43 -15.96 21.14
N GLU A 90 8.25 -16.57 20.30
CA GLU A 90 7.82 -17.12 19.02
C GLU A 90 6.89 -18.33 19.21
N PRO A 91 5.83 -18.45 18.40
CA PRO A 91 4.96 -19.62 18.44
C PRO A 91 5.72 -20.86 17.99
N ALA A 92 5.29 -22.03 18.45
CA ALA A 92 5.79 -23.30 17.94
C ALA A 92 5.59 -23.36 16.41
N GLU A 93 6.50 -24.05 15.70
CA GLU A 93 6.45 -24.16 14.25
C GLU A 93 5.08 -24.70 13.78
N GLY A 94 4.48 -24.01 12.80
CA GLY A 94 3.15 -24.34 12.28
C GLY A 94 1.97 -23.92 13.17
N SER A 95 2.21 -23.43 14.39
CA SER A 95 1.16 -22.95 15.28
C SER A 95 0.81 -21.49 15.02
N LYS A 96 -0.49 -21.18 15.08
CA LYS A 96 -1.02 -19.81 14.97
C LYS A 96 -1.83 -19.52 16.24
N PRO A 97 -1.24 -18.90 17.28
CA PRO A 97 -1.93 -18.64 18.54
C PRO A 97 -2.95 -17.50 18.36
N ARG A 98 -4.09 -17.82 17.74
CA ARG A 98 -5.13 -16.86 17.38
C ARG A 98 -5.70 -16.14 18.60
N GLU A 99 -5.88 -16.87 19.70
CA GLU A 99 -6.34 -16.31 20.97
C GLU A 99 -5.41 -15.20 21.46
N LEU A 100 -4.09 -15.46 21.49
CA LEU A 100 -3.09 -14.46 21.88
C LEU A 100 -3.18 -13.21 21.02
N TYR A 101 -3.20 -13.36 19.70
CA TYR A 101 -3.26 -12.20 18.79
C TYR A 101 -4.56 -11.40 18.94
N GLN A 102 -5.68 -12.08 19.12
CA GLN A 102 -6.98 -11.43 19.31
C GLN A 102 -7.00 -10.67 20.65
N TRP A 103 -6.65 -11.33 21.75
CA TRP A 103 -6.62 -10.72 23.07
C TRP A 103 -5.64 -9.54 23.11
N PHE A 104 -4.39 -9.74 22.69
CA PHE A 104 -3.37 -8.70 22.70
C PHE A 104 -3.76 -7.53 21.80
N GLY A 105 -4.21 -7.84 20.58
CA GLY A 105 -4.66 -6.84 19.62
C GLY A 105 -5.78 -5.96 20.14
N GLN A 106 -6.80 -6.55 20.79
CA GLN A 106 -7.93 -5.80 21.35
C GLN A 106 -7.54 -5.02 22.59
N THR A 107 -6.78 -5.62 23.50
CA THR A 107 -6.37 -4.98 24.76
C THR A 107 -5.57 -3.71 24.50
N VAL A 108 -4.63 -3.72 23.53
CA VAL A 108 -3.85 -2.52 23.22
C VAL A 108 -4.71 -1.45 22.52
N ARG A 109 -5.69 -1.87 21.71
CA ARG A 109 -6.65 -0.94 21.06
C ARG A 109 -7.55 -0.20 22.04
N GLU A 110 -7.85 -0.78 23.21
CA GLU A 110 -8.61 -0.08 24.27
C GLU A 110 -7.91 1.21 24.72
N ARG A 111 -6.57 1.24 24.65
CA ARG A 111 -5.78 2.41 25.02
C ARG A 111 -5.49 3.32 23.83
N ASP A 112 -5.19 2.74 22.68
CA ASP A 112 -4.90 3.46 21.43
C ASP A 112 -5.51 2.69 20.24
N PRO A 113 -6.69 3.11 19.74
CA PRO A 113 -7.38 2.44 18.64
C PRO A 113 -6.55 2.34 17.35
N ASP A 114 -5.60 3.27 17.15
CA ASP A 114 -4.80 3.39 15.94
C ASP A 114 -3.38 2.85 16.12
N VAL A 115 -3.09 2.16 17.24
CA VAL A 115 -1.74 1.66 17.56
C VAL A 115 -1.14 0.83 16.42
N TRP A 116 -1.89 -0.14 15.88
CA TRP A 116 -1.41 -1.03 14.83
C TRP A 116 -1.30 -0.31 13.48
N VAL A 117 -2.16 0.68 13.25
CA VAL A 117 -2.10 1.56 12.06
C VAL A 117 -0.84 2.42 12.10
N ARG A 118 -0.59 3.10 13.21
CA ARG A 118 0.66 3.86 13.43
C ARG A 118 1.87 2.98 13.24
N LYS A 119 1.93 1.82 13.89
CA LYS A 119 3.08 0.91 13.80
C LYS A 119 3.33 0.40 12.40
N CYS A 120 2.29 0.03 11.67
CA CYS A 120 2.42 -0.40 10.27
C CYS A 120 2.97 0.73 9.38
N LEU A 121 2.48 1.96 9.57
CA LEU A 121 2.92 3.11 8.79
C LEU A 121 4.34 3.58 9.17
N GLU A 122 4.73 3.45 10.45
CA GLU A 122 6.12 3.60 10.90
C GLU A 122 7.00 2.57 10.18
N ALA A 123 6.62 1.28 10.16
CA ALA A 123 7.37 0.23 9.47
C ALA A 123 7.50 0.50 7.96
N ALA A 124 6.44 0.96 7.30
CA ALA A 124 6.47 1.36 5.90
C ALA A 124 7.45 2.52 5.65
N SER A 125 7.44 3.53 6.51
CA SER A 125 8.35 4.69 6.42
C SER A 125 9.81 4.29 6.67
N HIS A 126 10.05 3.38 7.62
CA HIS A 126 11.38 2.83 7.89
C HIS A 126 11.90 2.00 6.70
N HIS A 127 11.04 1.22 6.06
CA HIS A 127 11.38 0.47 4.86
C HIS A 127 11.71 1.41 3.68
N GLU A 128 10.92 2.46 3.47
CA GLU A 128 11.21 3.48 2.46
C GLU A 128 12.59 4.11 2.68
N LEU A 129 12.86 4.52 3.93
CA LEU A 129 14.13 5.16 4.28
C LEU A 129 15.31 4.19 4.14
N SER A 130 15.15 2.92 4.54
CA SER A 130 16.22 1.93 4.44
C SER A 130 16.60 1.66 2.98
N VAL A 131 15.62 1.60 2.07
CA VAL A 131 15.86 1.49 0.63
C VAL A 131 16.60 2.73 0.10
N LYS A 132 16.15 3.93 0.46
CA LYS A 132 16.82 5.19 0.07
C LYS A 132 18.28 5.22 0.53
N VAL A 133 18.54 4.87 1.79
CA VAL A 133 19.90 4.81 2.34
C VAL A 133 20.74 3.75 1.65
N ALA A 134 20.19 2.56 1.38
CA ALA A 134 20.91 1.49 0.70
C ALA A 134 21.35 1.89 -0.72
N PHE A 135 20.49 2.60 -1.47
CA PHE A 135 20.83 3.11 -2.80
C PHE A 135 21.82 4.29 -2.72
N ALA A 136 21.64 5.20 -1.77
CA ALA A 136 22.54 6.32 -1.54
C ALA A 136 23.97 5.84 -1.21
N ASN A 137 24.11 4.83 -0.34
CA ASN A 137 25.40 4.24 0.02
C ASN A 137 26.12 3.57 -1.17
N ARG A 138 25.39 3.23 -2.23
CA ARG A 138 25.94 2.69 -3.50
C ARG A 138 26.17 3.77 -4.56
N GLY A 139 25.94 5.04 -4.25
CA GLY A 139 26.01 6.14 -5.21
C GLY A 139 24.87 6.14 -6.24
N LEU A 140 23.78 5.43 -5.97
CA LEU A 140 22.65 5.23 -6.90
C LEU A 140 21.42 6.06 -6.53
N TRP A 141 21.59 7.25 -5.95
CA TRP A 141 20.49 8.12 -5.52
C TRP A 141 19.46 8.35 -6.62
N SER A 142 19.92 8.65 -7.84
CA SER A 142 19.06 8.93 -9.01
C SER A 142 18.30 7.70 -9.53
N SER A 143 18.69 6.50 -9.10
CA SER A 143 18.07 5.23 -9.51
C SER A 143 17.30 4.59 -8.34
N THR A 144 17.06 5.34 -7.26
CA THR A 144 16.29 4.84 -6.12
C THR A 144 14.87 4.54 -6.60
N PRO A 145 14.40 3.29 -6.45
CA PRO A 145 13.04 2.95 -6.85
C PRO A 145 12.06 3.76 -6.01
N GLN A 146 10.96 4.13 -6.65
CA GLN A 146 9.85 4.73 -5.96
C GLN A 146 9.28 3.78 -4.92
N PHE A 147 9.12 4.27 -3.69
CA PHE A 147 8.41 3.54 -2.67
C PHE A 147 6.91 3.45 -2.98
N ARG A 148 6.38 2.24 -2.88
CA ARG A 148 4.97 1.91 -3.09
C ARG A 148 4.58 0.87 -2.06
N ALA A 149 3.63 1.19 -1.19
CA ALA A 149 3.12 0.31 -0.16
C ALA A 149 1.73 -0.20 -0.52
N VAL A 150 1.46 -1.47 -0.26
CA VAL A 150 0.11 -2.04 -0.29
C VAL A 150 -0.24 -2.58 1.10
N ILE A 151 -1.27 -2.02 1.73
CA ILE A 151 -1.81 -2.49 3.01
C ILE A 151 -2.89 -3.53 2.73
N THR A 152 -2.72 -4.74 3.26
CA THR A 152 -3.50 -5.91 2.80
C THR A 152 -4.70 -6.27 3.68
N ASP A 153 -4.73 -5.81 4.93
CA ASP A 153 -5.66 -6.26 5.96
C ASP A 153 -6.47 -5.13 6.60
N VAL A 154 -6.88 -4.14 5.80
CA VAL A 154 -7.82 -3.10 6.23
C VAL A 154 -9.19 -3.73 6.51
N ARG A 155 -9.67 -3.59 7.75
CA ARG A 155 -10.89 -4.20 8.29
C ARG A 155 -11.75 -3.24 9.10
N GLN A 156 -11.18 -2.17 9.63
CA GLN A 156 -11.89 -1.22 10.49
C GLN A 156 -12.04 0.14 9.80
N LEU A 157 -13.05 0.91 10.20
CA LEU A 157 -13.33 2.24 9.63
C LEU A 157 -12.16 3.21 9.87
N ASN A 158 -11.63 3.25 11.10
CA ASN A 158 -10.48 4.09 11.45
C ASN A 158 -9.25 3.77 10.59
N GLU A 159 -9.00 2.50 10.29
CA GLU A 159 -7.90 2.08 9.41
C GLU A 159 -8.07 2.67 8.00
N ALA A 160 -9.28 2.57 7.43
CA ALA A 160 -9.58 3.11 6.10
C ALA A 160 -9.49 4.65 6.06
N GLU A 161 -10.00 5.32 7.08
CA GLU A 161 -9.96 6.79 7.21
C GLU A 161 -8.53 7.31 7.33
N VAL A 162 -7.68 6.68 8.14
CA VAL A 162 -6.27 7.07 8.28
C VAL A 162 -5.51 6.89 6.97
N LEU A 163 -5.79 5.83 6.21
CA LEU A 163 -5.18 5.59 4.91
C LEU A 163 -5.65 6.64 3.89
N SER A 164 -6.96 6.90 3.82
CA SER A 164 -7.54 7.91 2.92
C SER A 164 -6.98 9.31 3.21
N ALA A 165 -6.88 9.70 4.50
CA ALA A 165 -6.30 10.97 4.92
C ALA A 165 -4.80 11.12 4.55
N ARG A 166 -4.10 10.01 4.30
CA ARG A 166 -2.69 9.98 3.86
C ARG A 166 -2.54 9.83 2.34
N GLY A 167 -3.63 9.92 1.58
CA GLY A 167 -3.62 9.82 0.11
C GLY A 167 -3.41 8.39 -0.40
N TYR A 168 -3.71 7.37 0.40
CA TYR A 168 -3.79 6.00 -0.11
C TYR A 168 -5.05 5.86 -0.96
N VAL A 169 -4.92 5.13 -2.06
CA VAL A 169 -6.06 4.69 -2.87
C VAL A 169 -6.61 3.39 -2.30
N LEU A 170 -7.89 3.38 -1.99
CA LEU A 170 -8.60 2.23 -1.42
C LEU A 170 -9.27 1.43 -2.54
N ILE A 171 -8.82 0.19 -2.71
CA ILE A 171 -9.37 -0.76 -3.67
C ILE A 171 -10.16 -1.82 -2.91
N ARG A 172 -11.46 -1.90 -3.21
CA ARG A 172 -12.36 -2.93 -2.72
C ARG A 172 -12.29 -4.16 -3.60
N VAL A 173 -11.95 -5.29 -3.00
CA VAL A 173 -12.01 -6.60 -3.66
C VAL A 173 -13.26 -7.33 -3.21
N GLU A 174 -14.18 -7.57 -4.14
CA GLU A 174 -15.39 -8.34 -3.91
C GLU A 174 -15.33 -9.69 -4.61
N ALA A 175 -16.03 -10.67 -4.06
CA ALA A 175 -16.24 -11.96 -4.71
C ALA A 175 -17.62 -12.49 -4.30
N PRO A 176 -18.31 -13.24 -5.18
CA PRO A 176 -19.57 -13.89 -4.84
C PRO A 176 -19.45 -14.72 -3.56
N GLU A 177 -20.46 -14.64 -2.69
CA GLU A 177 -20.45 -15.34 -1.40
C GLU A 177 -20.24 -16.84 -1.55
N SER A 178 -20.92 -17.47 -2.51
CA SER A 178 -20.77 -18.89 -2.84
C SER A 178 -19.31 -19.26 -3.16
N LEU A 179 -18.61 -18.40 -3.91
CA LEU A 179 -17.21 -18.61 -4.28
C LEU A 179 -16.27 -18.42 -3.08
N ARG A 180 -16.57 -17.48 -2.19
CA ARG A 180 -15.80 -17.27 -0.95
C ARG A 180 -15.93 -18.47 -0.01
N ILE A 181 -17.14 -19.02 0.13
CA ILE A 181 -17.40 -20.23 0.92
C ILE A 181 -16.64 -21.42 0.32
N HIS A 182 -16.70 -21.61 -1.00
CA HIS A 182 -15.95 -22.67 -1.68
C HIS A 182 -14.44 -22.59 -1.41
N ARG A 183 -13.86 -21.40 -1.58
CA ARG A 183 -12.43 -21.16 -1.32
C ARG A 183 -12.04 -21.39 0.14
N ALA A 184 -12.93 -21.09 1.09
CA ALA A 184 -12.69 -21.37 2.50
C ALA A 184 -12.61 -22.88 2.77
N ILE A 185 -13.57 -23.65 2.22
CA ILE A 185 -13.61 -25.12 2.35
C ILE A 185 -12.37 -25.76 1.72
N GLU A 186 -12.01 -25.39 0.49
CA GLU A 186 -10.84 -25.94 -0.21
C GLU A 186 -9.52 -25.69 0.51
N SER A 187 -9.41 -24.56 1.19
CA SER A 187 -8.18 -24.20 1.90
C SER A 187 -7.95 -24.99 3.20
N GLY A 188 -8.87 -25.89 3.57
CA GLY A 188 -8.79 -26.68 4.80
C GLY A 188 -8.84 -25.82 6.05
N ASP A 189 -9.36 -24.60 5.93
CA ASP A 189 -9.36 -23.61 6.97
C ASP A 189 -10.27 -24.09 8.12
N THR A 190 -9.72 -24.22 9.33
CA THR A 190 -10.47 -24.45 10.57
C THR A 190 -11.21 -23.18 11.02
N PHE A 191 -11.81 -22.47 10.07
CA PHE A 191 -12.61 -21.29 10.36
C PHE A 191 -14.02 -21.73 10.69
N ASN A 192 -14.55 -21.21 11.79
CA ASN A 192 -15.97 -21.33 12.06
C ASN A 192 -16.71 -20.45 11.05
N LEU A 193 -17.82 -20.94 10.47
CA LEU A 193 -18.71 -20.14 9.61
C LEU A 193 -19.08 -18.78 10.24
N ARG A 194 -19.06 -18.70 11.57
CA ARG A 194 -19.29 -17.49 12.38
C ARG A 194 -18.29 -16.35 12.10
N ASP A 195 -17.06 -16.66 11.70
CA ASP A 195 -16.04 -15.66 11.36
C ASP A 195 -16.34 -14.94 10.04
N LEU A 196 -17.11 -15.57 9.13
CA LEU A 196 -17.57 -14.94 7.88
C LEU A 196 -18.67 -13.90 8.11
N THR A 197 -19.35 -13.97 9.27
CA THR A 197 -20.47 -13.11 9.66
C THR A 197 -20.11 -12.14 10.79
N HIS A 198 -18.87 -12.12 11.26
CA HIS A 198 -18.46 -11.29 12.39
C HIS A 198 -18.49 -9.80 12.02
N GLY A 199 -18.77 -8.91 12.98
CA GLY A 199 -18.95 -7.46 12.73
C GLY A 199 -17.76 -6.74 12.08
N THR A 200 -16.57 -7.36 12.06
CA THR A 200 -15.39 -6.87 11.34
C THR A 200 -15.41 -7.15 9.84
N GLU A 201 -16.26 -8.06 9.36
CA GLU A 201 -16.44 -8.39 7.94
C GLU A 201 -17.49 -7.49 7.26
N THR A 202 -18.37 -6.85 8.03
CA THR A 202 -19.40 -5.93 7.54
C THR A 202 -19.09 -4.46 7.86
N ALA A 203 -18.08 -4.18 8.68
CA ALA A 203 -17.69 -2.83 9.11
C ALA A 203 -17.41 -1.87 7.94
N LEU A 204 -16.98 -2.40 6.80
CA LEU A 204 -16.67 -1.63 5.60
C LEU A 204 -17.69 -1.84 4.48
N ASP A 205 -18.82 -2.53 4.67
CA ASP A 205 -19.77 -2.80 3.58
C ASP A 205 -20.34 -1.51 2.96
N GLY A 206 -20.56 -0.48 3.78
CA GLY A 206 -21.04 0.84 3.33
C GLY A 206 -19.94 1.86 3.02
N TYR A 207 -18.66 1.51 3.16
CA TYR A 207 -17.57 2.47 2.98
C TYR A 207 -17.31 2.74 1.49
N ALA A 208 -17.24 4.01 1.08
CA ALA A 208 -16.92 4.36 -0.30
C ALA A 208 -15.42 4.11 -0.57
N ALA A 209 -15.11 3.05 -1.31
CA ALA A 209 -13.76 2.84 -1.86
C ALA A 209 -13.60 3.63 -3.16
N ASP A 210 -12.37 4.03 -3.47
CA ASP A 210 -12.03 4.72 -4.72
C ASP A 210 -12.30 3.82 -5.93
N PHE A 211 -11.99 2.52 -5.80
CA PHE A 211 -12.23 1.52 -6.84
C PHE A 211 -12.80 0.23 -6.25
N THR A 212 -13.62 -0.46 -7.04
CA THR A 212 -14.14 -1.78 -6.69
C THR A 212 -13.86 -2.76 -7.82
N VAL A 213 -13.26 -3.91 -7.50
CA VAL A 213 -12.97 -5.00 -8.43
C VAL A 213 -13.74 -6.26 -8.04
N MET A 214 -14.24 -6.97 -9.06
CA MET A 214 -15.02 -8.19 -8.88
C MET A 214 -14.18 -9.42 -9.25
N ASN A 215 -13.91 -10.27 -8.26
CA ASN A 215 -13.26 -11.56 -8.39
C ASN A 215 -14.31 -12.68 -8.48
N GLY A 216 -15.03 -12.71 -9.61
CA GLY A 216 -16.06 -13.71 -9.90
C GLY A 216 -15.80 -14.57 -11.13
N ALA A 217 -15.05 -14.07 -12.11
CA ALA A 217 -14.87 -14.72 -13.43
C ALA A 217 -13.53 -15.45 -13.60
N GLY A 218 -12.54 -15.18 -12.74
CA GLY A 218 -11.21 -15.75 -12.85
C GLY A 218 -10.11 -14.78 -12.39
N LEU A 219 -8.87 -15.27 -12.33
CA LEU A 219 -7.70 -14.42 -12.02
C LEU A 219 -7.31 -13.49 -13.17
N PRO A 220 -7.33 -13.90 -14.46
CA PRO A 220 -6.99 -13.00 -15.56
C PRO A 220 -7.87 -11.75 -15.62
N GLU A 221 -9.16 -11.90 -15.38
CA GLU A 221 -10.14 -10.80 -15.37
C GLU A 221 -9.94 -9.89 -14.16
N LEU A 222 -9.56 -10.46 -13.00
CA LEU A 222 -9.19 -9.68 -11.83
C LEU A 222 -7.93 -8.85 -12.10
N TYR A 223 -6.92 -9.44 -12.72
CA TYR A 223 -5.68 -8.76 -13.08
C TYR A 223 -5.90 -7.65 -14.11
N ALA A 224 -6.76 -7.88 -15.11
CA ALA A 224 -7.13 -6.85 -16.08
C ALA A 224 -7.81 -5.65 -15.42
N GLN A 225 -8.73 -5.87 -14.47
CA GLN A 225 -9.34 -4.79 -13.70
C GLN A 225 -8.31 -4.00 -12.88
N ILE A 226 -7.34 -4.69 -12.26
CA ILE A 226 -6.24 -4.01 -11.56
C ILE A 226 -5.38 -3.21 -12.54
N ASP A 227 -5.07 -3.75 -13.71
CA ASP A 227 -4.29 -3.05 -14.72
C ASP A 227 -4.96 -1.75 -15.19
N GLU A 228 -6.27 -1.78 -15.42
CA GLU A 228 -7.07 -0.61 -15.76
C GLU A 228 -7.04 0.46 -14.67
N ILE A 229 -7.21 0.05 -13.41
CA ILE A 229 -7.10 0.97 -12.26
C ILE A 229 -5.70 1.58 -12.21
N MET A 230 -4.66 0.76 -12.32
CA MET A 230 -3.28 1.22 -12.25
C MET A 230 -2.93 2.18 -13.39
N GLU A 231 -3.47 1.98 -14.59
CA GLU A 231 -3.31 2.92 -15.70
C GLU A 231 -4.08 4.22 -15.45
N SER A 232 -5.32 4.14 -14.95
CA SER A 232 -6.09 5.33 -14.57
C SER A 232 -5.38 6.19 -13.53
N LEU A 233 -4.71 5.56 -12.56
CA LEU A 233 -3.93 6.26 -11.52
C LEU A 233 -2.67 6.92 -12.07
N ARG A 234 -2.10 6.40 -13.17
CA ARG A 234 -1.00 7.07 -13.87
C ARG A 234 -1.46 8.31 -14.63
N VAL A 235 -2.65 8.26 -15.22
CA VAL A 235 -3.22 9.32 -16.06
C VAL A 235 -3.87 10.43 -15.24
N ALA A 236 -4.66 10.10 -14.22
CA ALA A 236 -5.36 11.06 -13.36
C ALA A 236 -4.39 12.00 -12.62
N GLY A 237 -3.16 11.56 -12.42
CA GLY A 237 -2.11 12.43 -11.88
C GLY A 237 -1.64 13.54 -12.84
N GLY A 238 -1.94 13.44 -14.13
CA GLY A 238 -1.58 14.44 -15.14
C GLY A 238 -2.60 15.55 -15.35
N GLU A 239 -3.85 15.39 -14.91
CA GLU A 239 -4.95 16.33 -15.22
C GLU A 239 -5.25 17.35 -14.09
N ALA A 240 -4.64 17.19 -12.92
CA ALA A 240 -4.88 18.04 -11.75
C ALA A 240 -3.87 19.22 -11.59
N ALA A 241 -3.23 19.68 -12.68
CA ALA A 241 -2.23 20.75 -12.64
C ALA A 241 -2.53 21.89 -13.63
#